data_AF-I3E021-F1
#
_entry.id   AF-I3E021-F1
#
_cell.length_a   1.000
_cell.length_b   1.000
_cell.length_c   1.000
_cell.angle_alpha   90.00
_cell.angle_beta   90.00
_cell.angle_gamma   90.00
#
_symmetry.space_group_name_H-M   'P 1'
#
loop_
_entity.id
_entity.type
_entity.pdbx_description
1 polymer ?
#
loop_
_entity_poly.entity_id
_entity_poly.type
_entity_poly.pdbx_seq_one_letter_code
_entity_poly.pdbx_strand_id
1 'polypeptide(L)'
;MFDFTGFLKTLSIPLVYLIIAGLILGFLNVRSFQMIILLLFIPSYLFTGIFSPYWNSKTPYFSSYLSSLTLSFLNILSGQYLFGFDTLTNSEGMNRALVFSTSFSLMITYLFLIIRKKNRNRETQNA
;
A
#
# COMPACT_ATOMS: atom_id res chain seq x y z
N MET A 1 -14.94 14.86 -6.35
CA MET A 1 -15.48 14.14 -5.18
C MET A 1 -14.78 12.80 -5.08
N PHE A 2 -14.56 12.31 -3.86
CA PHE A 2 -13.94 11.01 -3.60
C PHE A 2 -14.79 9.88 -4.20
N ASP A 3 -14.14 8.92 -4.85
CA ASP A 3 -14.78 7.74 -5.42
C ASP A 3 -14.51 6.50 -4.54
N PHE A 4 -15.55 6.07 -3.83
CA PHE A 4 -15.51 4.90 -2.96
C PHE A 4 -15.26 3.60 -3.74
N THR A 5 -15.77 3.50 -4.96
CA THR A 5 -15.53 2.33 -5.82
C THR A 5 -14.07 2.28 -6.23
N GLY A 6 -13.51 3.43 -6.62
CA GLY A 6 -12.07 3.56 -6.92
C GLY A 6 -11.19 3.22 -5.70
N PHE A 7 -11.63 3.55 -4.50
CA PHE A 7 -10.96 3.22 -3.25
C PHE A 7 -10.96 1.70 -2.99
N LEU A 8 -12.12 1.05 -3.08
CA LEU A 8 -12.23 -0.41 -2.90
C LEU A 8 -11.39 -1.17 -3.93
N LYS A 9 -11.42 -0.72 -5.18
CA LYS A 9 -10.54 -1.25 -6.21
C LYS A 9 -9.08 -1.09 -5.75
N THR A 10 -8.68 0.09 -5.31
CA THR A 10 -7.29 0.37 -4.88
C THR A 10 -6.82 -0.57 -3.78
N LEU A 11 -7.68 -0.86 -2.79
CA LEU A 11 -7.40 -1.81 -1.72
C LEU A 11 -7.36 -3.27 -2.17
N SER A 12 -8.15 -3.64 -3.18
CA SER A 12 -8.18 -5.02 -3.66
C SER A 12 -6.83 -5.48 -4.24
N ILE A 13 -6.10 -4.60 -4.93
CA ILE A 13 -4.80 -4.93 -5.53
C ILE A 13 -3.76 -5.38 -4.49
N PRO A 14 -3.41 -4.57 -3.47
CA PRO A 14 -2.43 -4.98 -2.47
C PRO A 14 -2.92 -6.19 -1.66
N LEU A 15 -4.22 -6.37 -1.43
CA LEU A 15 -4.74 -7.55 -0.75
C LEU A 15 -4.54 -8.83 -1.58
N VAL A 16 -4.90 -8.80 -2.87
CA VAL A 16 -4.68 -9.92 -3.79
C VAL A 16 -3.18 -10.22 -3.89
N TYR A 17 -2.34 -9.18 -3.97
CA TYR A 17 -0.90 -9.33 -3.95
C TYR A 17 -0.40 -10.03 -2.67
N LEU A 18 -0.85 -9.60 -1.49
CA LEU A 18 -0.44 -10.20 -0.22
C LEU A 18 -0.81 -11.69 -0.16
N ILE A 19 -1.97 -12.08 -0.68
CA ILE A 19 -2.40 -13.48 -0.74
C ILE A 19 -1.47 -14.29 -1.66
N ILE A 20 -1.25 -13.82 -2.89
CA ILE A 20 -0.43 -14.53 -3.88
C ILE A 20 1.03 -14.61 -3.42
N ALA A 21 1.61 -13.48 -3.00
CA ALA A 21 2.98 -13.41 -2.52
C ALA A 21 3.16 -14.24 -1.24
N GLY A 22 2.20 -14.22 -0.33
CA GLY A 22 2.20 -15.04 0.89
C GLY A 22 2.22 -16.54 0.57
N LEU A 23 1.40 -16.98 -0.39
CA LEU A 23 1.40 -18.37 -0.87
C LEU A 23 2.75 -18.77 -1.47
N ILE A 24 3.33 -17.92 -2.32
CA ILE A 24 4.63 -18.18 -2.95
C ILE A 24 5.73 -18.28 -1.88
N LEU A 25 5.76 -17.35 -0.93
CA LEU A 25 6.75 -17.35 0.17
C LEU A 25 6.59 -18.56 1.09
N GLY A 26 5.35 -18.96 1.36
CA GLY A 26 5.05 -20.19 2.10
C GLY A 26 5.53 -21.44 1.36
N PHE A 27 5.30 -21.52 0.04
CA PHE A 27 5.76 -22.62 -0.80
C PHE A 27 7.28 -22.72 -0.88
N LEU A 28 7.97 -21.58 -0.98
CA LEU A 28 9.43 -21.50 -0.96
C LEU A 28 10.05 -21.64 0.44
N ASN A 29 9.22 -21.78 1.49
CA ASN A 29 9.63 -21.91 2.89
C ASN A 29 10.60 -20.78 3.32
N VAL A 30 10.32 -19.54 2.91
CA VAL A 30 11.14 -18.40 3.29
C VAL A 30 10.90 -18.09 4.77
N ARG A 31 11.89 -18.36 5.62
CA ARG A 31 11.80 -18.14 7.08
C ARG A 31 12.37 -16.82 7.55
N SER A 32 13.07 -16.08 6.68
CA SER A 32 13.66 -14.80 7.04
C SER A 32 12.58 -13.73 7.19
N PHE A 33 12.35 -13.28 8.42
CA PHE A 33 11.40 -12.23 8.75
C PHE A 33 11.65 -10.93 7.96
N GLN A 34 12.92 -10.57 7.75
CA GLN A 34 13.30 -9.39 6.96
C GLN A 34 12.88 -9.52 5.49
N MET A 35 13.06 -10.70 4.89
CA MET A 35 12.63 -10.95 3.50
C MET A 35 11.11 -10.91 3.37
N ILE A 36 10.38 -11.46 4.35
CA ILE A 36 8.92 -11.42 4.39
C ILE A 36 8.43 -9.96 4.39
N ILE A 37 9.00 -9.09 5.24
CA ILE A 37 8.65 -7.66 5.25
C ILE A 37 8.98 -7.01 3.91
N LEU A 38 10.19 -7.20 3.39
CA LEU A 38 10.63 -6.59 2.14
C LEU A 38 9.75 -6.98 0.95
N LEU A 39 9.30 -8.24 0.91
CA LEU A 39 8.54 -8.78 -0.22
C LEU A 39 7.03 -8.61 -0.05
N LEU A 40 6.48 -8.56 1.15
CA LEU A 40 5.03 -8.38 1.34
C LEU A 40 4.68 -6.92 1.63
N PHE A 41 5.34 -6.31 2.62
CA PHE A 41 4.96 -4.98 3.11
C PHE A 41 5.30 -3.89 2.08
N ILE A 42 6.55 -3.78 1.64
CA ILE A 42 6.94 -2.66 0.75
C ILE A 42 6.12 -2.62 -0.55
N PRO A 43 5.93 -3.74 -1.28
CA PRO A 43 5.19 -3.70 -2.54
C PRO A 43 3.71 -3.40 -2.33
N SER A 44 3.11 -3.83 -1.21
CA SER A 44 1.71 -3.55 -0.91
C SER A 44 1.40 -2.05 -0.74
N TYR A 45 2.26 -1.31 -0.03
CA TYR A 45 2.13 0.16 0.07
C TYR A 45 2.56 0.89 -1.20
N LEU A 46 3.51 0.33 -1.95
CA LEU A 46 3.86 0.86 -3.27
C LEU A 46 2.68 0.77 -4.25
N PHE A 47 2.00 -0.37 -4.32
CA PHE A 47 0.79 -0.52 -5.12
C PHE A 47 -0.31 0.43 -4.66
N THR A 48 -0.50 0.57 -3.35
CA THR A 48 -1.46 1.53 -2.79
C THR A 48 -1.18 2.94 -3.30
N GLY A 49 0.08 3.38 -3.29
CA GLY A 49 0.48 4.70 -3.77
C GLY A 49 0.37 4.89 -5.29
N ILE A 50 0.55 3.83 -6.08
CA ILE A 50 0.42 3.88 -7.55
C ILE A 50 -1.05 3.86 -7.99
N PHE A 51 -1.85 2.96 -7.41
CA PHE A 51 -3.23 2.74 -7.87
C PHE A 51 -4.23 3.74 -7.28
N SER A 52 -3.93 4.36 -6.14
CA SER A 52 -4.72 5.46 -5.58
C SER A 52 -4.93 6.62 -6.58
N PRO A 53 -3.89 7.23 -7.17
CA PRO A 53 -4.06 8.27 -8.18
C PRO A 53 -4.56 7.74 -9.53
N TYR A 54 -4.43 6.45 -9.79
CA TYR A 54 -4.96 5.83 -11.01
C TYR A 54 -6.48 5.77 -10.98
N TRP A 55 -7.09 5.31 -9.89
CA TRP A 55 -8.54 5.17 -9.75
C TRP A 55 -9.25 6.33 -9.06
N ASN A 56 -8.55 7.09 -8.20
CA ASN A 56 -9.06 8.28 -7.53
C ASN A 56 -8.32 9.55 -7.98
N SER A 57 -8.35 9.82 -9.28
CA SER A 57 -7.61 10.95 -9.90
C SER A 57 -7.99 12.34 -9.35
N LYS A 58 -9.23 12.51 -8.87
CA LYS A 58 -9.73 13.77 -8.30
C LYS A 58 -9.27 14.02 -6.85
N THR A 59 -9.02 12.96 -6.09
CA THR A 59 -8.63 13.03 -4.66
C THR A 59 -7.55 11.97 -4.34
N PRO A 60 -6.39 12.02 -5.01
CA PRO A 60 -5.40 10.94 -4.98
C PRO A 60 -4.75 10.78 -3.61
N TYR A 61 -4.38 11.89 -2.96
CA TYR A 61 -3.74 11.88 -1.64
C TYR A 61 -4.66 11.33 -0.56
N PHE A 62 -5.93 11.76 -0.55
CA PHE A 62 -6.91 11.27 0.41
C PHE A 62 -7.18 9.76 0.22
N SER A 63 -7.30 9.30 -1.03
CA SER A 63 -7.45 7.87 -1.33
C SER A 63 -6.23 7.06 -0.89
N SER A 64 -5.02 7.55 -1.13
CA SER A 64 -3.78 6.88 -0.69
C SER A 64 -3.68 6.82 0.82
N TYR A 65 -3.98 7.93 1.50
CA TYR A 65 -3.97 8.00 2.96
C TYR A 65 -4.94 6.97 3.55
N LEU A 66 -6.21 7.00 3.11
CA LEU A 66 -7.24 6.11 3.63
C LEU A 66 -6.91 4.65 3.33
N SER A 67 -6.44 4.34 2.12
CA SER A 67 -6.08 2.96 1.74
C SER A 67 -4.89 2.46 2.56
N SER A 68 -3.88 3.30 2.81
CA SER A 68 -2.72 2.93 3.62
C SER A 68 -3.09 2.69 5.07
N LEU A 69 -3.99 3.51 5.63
CA LEU A 69 -4.53 3.31 6.97
C LEU A 69 -5.32 2.01 7.07
N THR A 70 -6.22 1.75 6.13
CA THR A 70 -7.01 0.51 6.10
C THR A 70 -6.09 -0.71 5.98
N LEU A 71 -5.10 -0.66 5.09
CA LEU A 71 -4.15 -1.76 4.91
C LEU A 71 -3.29 -1.99 6.16
N SER A 72 -2.84 -0.91 6.82
CA SER A 72 -2.11 -1.00 8.08
C SER A 72 -2.96 -1.63 9.18
N PHE A 73 -4.22 -1.22 9.30
CA PHE A 73 -5.16 -1.78 10.27
C PHE A 73 -5.39 -3.27 10.03
N LEU A 74 -5.61 -3.68 8.77
CA LEU A 74 -5.75 -5.10 8.40
C LEU A 74 -4.49 -5.90 8.71
N ASN A 75 -3.30 -5.33 8.48
CA ASN A 75 -2.02 -5.95 8.81
C ASN A 75 -1.86 -6.14 10.33
N ILE A 76 -2.26 -5.16 11.14
CA ILE A 76 -2.24 -5.25 12.61
C ILE A 76 -3.16 -6.37 13.08
N LEU A 77 -4.41 -6.41 12.60
CA LEU A 77 -5.35 -7.47 12.93
C LEU A 77 -4.83 -8.84 12.53
N SER A 78 -4.26 -8.94 11.32
CA SER A 78 -3.67 -10.19 10.83
C SER A 78 -2.47 -10.62 11.69
N GLY A 79 -1.60 -9.69 12.07
CA GLY A 79 -0.47 -9.92 12.98
C GLY A 79 -0.91 -10.52 14.31
N GLN A 80 -1.96 -9.93 14.90
CA GLN A 80 -2.48 -10.37 16.20
C GLN A 80 -3.23 -11.71 16.11
N TYR A 81 -4.16 -11.86 15.18
CA TYR A 81 -5.04 -13.05 15.13
C TYR A 81 -4.42 -14.24 14.40
N LEU A 82 -3.59 -14.04 13.38
CA LEU A 82 -3.02 -15.13 12.58
C LEU A 82 -1.64 -15.55 13.08
N PHE A 83 -0.81 -14.58 13.50
CA PHE A 83 0.58 -14.84 13.88
C PHE A 83 0.83 -14.76 15.39
N GLY A 84 -0.18 -14.37 16.17
CA GLY A 84 -0.06 -14.25 17.63
C GLY A 84 0.91 -13.15 18.08
N PHE A 85 1.23 -12.19 17.20
CA PHE A 85 2.05 -11.06 17.59
C PHE A 85 1.24 -10.15 18.52
N ASP A 86 1.81 -9.86 19.68
CA ASP A 86 1.17 -8.95 20.63
C ASP A 86 1.41 -7.50 20.18
N THR A 87 0.66 -7.09 19.16
CA THR A 87 0.83 -5.78 18.53
C THR A 87 0.39 -4.67 19.48
N LEU A 88 -0.70 -4.87 20.21
CA LEU A 88 -1.31 -3.86 21.07
C LEU A 88 -0.43 -3.45 22.27
N THR A 89 0.50 -4.31 22.69
CA THR A 89 1.43 -4.00 23.79
C THR A 89 2.60 -3.12 23.36
N ASN A 90 2.90 -3.04 22.06
CA ASN A 90 3.93 -2.15 21.49
C ASN A 90 3.31 -1.03 20.63
N SER A 91 2.55 -0.16 21.28
CA SER A 91 1.88 0.98 20.64
C SER A 91 2.84 1.95 19.95
N GLU A 92 4.05 2.15 20.49
CA GLU A 92 5.05 3.03 19.89
C GLU A 92 5.56 2.47 18.55
N GLY A 93 5.91 1.18 18.51
CA GLY A 93 6.34 0.50 17.29
C GLY A 93 5.25 0.52 16.21
N MET A 94 4.00 0.25 16.59
CA MET A 94 2.85 0.33 15.68
C MET A 94 2.65 1.72 15.11
N ASN A 95 2.70 2.77 15.95
CA ASN A 95 2.52 4.14 15.50
C ASN A 95 3.61 4.54 14.50
N ARG A 96 4.87 4.19 14.76
CA ARG A 96 5.98 4.42 13.82
C ARG A 96 5.75 3.70 12.49
N ALA A 97 5.31 2.44 12.53
CA ALA A 97 5.01 1.67 11.32
C ALA A 97 3.84 2.27 10.51
N LEU A 98 2.77 2.72 11.18
CA LEU A 98 1.62 3.41 10.58
C LEU A 98 2.03 4.72 9.89
N VAL A 99 2.81 5.56 10.58
CA VAL A 99 3.31 6.81 10.01
C VAL A 99 4.23 6.54 8.82
N PHE A 100 5.15 5.59 8.96
CA PHE A 100 6.10 5.25 7.91
C PHE A 100 5.40 4.74 6.65
N SER A 101 4.51 3.75 6.79
CA SER A 101 3.78 3.15 5.66
C SER A 101 2.87 4.16 4.95
N THR A 102 2.15 4.98 5.72
CA THR A 102 1.28 6.03 5.16
C THR A 102 2.08 7.10 4.45
N SER A 103 3.17 7.58 5.05
CA SER A 103 4.07 8.56 4.43
C SER A 103 4.71 8.01 3.17
N PHE A 104 5.13 6.75 3.19
CA PHE A 104 5.69 6.07 2.03
C PHE A 104 4.69 6.01 0.87
N SER A 105 3.45 5.58 1.11
CA SER A 105 2.42 5.53 0.06
C SER A 105 2.08 6.92 -0.48
N LEU A 106 2.03 7.94 0.37
CA LEU A 106 1.82 9.34 -0.06
C LEU A 106 2.98 9.84 -0.91
N MET A 107 4.22 9.50 -0.55
CA MET A 107 5.41 9.83 -1.34
C MET A 107 5.38 9.17 -2.72
N ILE A 108 5.01 7.88 -2.79
CA ILE A 108 4.83 7.16 -4.06
C ILE A 108 3.71 7.79 -4.88
N THR A 109 2.59 8.17 -4.25
CA THR A 109 1.49 8.88 -4.92
C THR A 109 1.97 10.19 -5.55
N TYR A 110 2.74 10.97 -4.81
CA TYR A 110 3.33 12.23 -5.29
C TYR A 110 4.25 12.00 -6.50
N LEU A 111 5.17 11.04 -6.40
CA LEU A 111 6.10 10.69 -7.50
C LEU A 111 5.33 10.23 -8.74
N PHE A 112 4.32 9.37 -8.56
CA PHE A 112 3.51 8.86 -9.66
C PHE A 112 2.75 9.98 -10.38
N LEU A 113 2.19 10.94 -9.63
CA LEU A 113 1.51 12.10 -10.21
C LEU A 113 2.46 12.99 -11.02
N ILE A 114 3.71 13.20 -10.56
CA ILE A 114 4.72 13.94 -11.32
C ILE A 114 5.02 13.23 -12.64
N ILE A 115 5.28 11.92 -12.60
CA ILE A 115 5.59 11.13 -13.79
C ILE A 115 4.42 11.18 -14.78
N ARG A 116 3.19 11.00 -14.30
CA ARG A 116 1.98 11.05 -15.12
C ARG A 116 1.78 12.42 -15.78
N LYS A 117 2.00 13.51 -15.04
CA LYS A 117 1.92 14.88 -15.58
C LYS A 117 2.97 15.11 -16.65
N LYS A 118 4.21 14.66 -16.43
CA LYS A 118 5.31 14.76 -17.40
C LYS A 118 5.00 14.00 -18.70
N ASN A 119 4.45 12.80 -18.60
CA ASN A 119 4.11 11.98 -19.76
C ASN A 119 2.99 12.60 -20.59
N ARG A 120 1.94 13.11 -19.94
CA ARG A 120 0.83 13.79 -20.63
C ARG A 120 1.29 15.02 -21.43
N ASN A 121 2.23 15.81 -20.88
CA ASN A 121 2.77 16.98 -21.56
C ASN A 121 3.58 16.61 -22.82
N ARG A 122 4.25 15.44 -22.82
CA ARG A 122 4.99 14.93 -23.99
C ARG A 122 4.05 14.47 -25.10
N GLU A 123 2.94 13.83 -24.75
CA GLU A 123 1.93 13.40 -25.72
C GLU A 123 1.30 14.61 -26.45
N THR A 124 0.98 15.68 -25.72
CA THR A 124 0.46 16.92 -26.33
C THR A 124 1.47 17.72 -27.17
N GLN A 125 2.77 17.45 -27.04
CA GLN A 125 3.81 18.09 -27.88
C GLN A 125 4.10 17.30 -29.16
N ASN A 126 3.71 16.03 -29.20
CA ASN A 126 3.91 15.12 -30.33
C ASN A 126 2.63 14.87 -31.15
N ALA A 127 1.52 15.51 -30.78
CA ALA A 127 0.22 15.47 -31.47
C ALA A 127 -0.03 16.78 -32.20
#